data_AF-A0A8S8Y3B1-F1
#
_entry.id   AF-A0A8S8Y3B1-F1
#
_cell.length_a   1.000
_cell.length_b   1.000
_cell.length_c   1.000
_cell.angle_alpha   90.00
_cell.angle_beta   90.00
_cell.angle_gamma   90.00
#
_symmetry.space_group_name_H-M   'P 1'
#
loop_
_entity.id
_entity.type
_entity.pdbx_description
1 polymer ?
#
loop_
_entity_poly.entity_id
_entity_poly.type
_entity_poly.pdbx_seq_one_letter_code
_entity_poly.pdbx_strand_id
1 'polypeptide(L)'
;MKKHDVTAVHCPSSNMKFACGGTLSLPAYTEKGVDVRIGTTVQHPQAMAGKILGEARTAAFVQRHDHWDATLLPAKKYLPDGNQG
;
A
#
# COMPACT_ATOMS: atom_id res chain seq x y z
N MET A 1 -11.58 12.69 0.81
CA MET A 1 -11.37 11.64 -0.22
C MET A 1 -12.64 10.88 -0.51
N LYS A 2 -13.24 10.16 0.47
CA LYS A 2 -14.47 9.39 0.22
C LYS A 2 -15.64 10.21 -0.36
N LYS A 3 -15.91 11.40 0.18
CA LYS A 3 -16.96 12.31 -0.34
C LYS A 3 -16.82 12.65 -1.84
N HIS A 4 -15.61 12.58 -2.38
CA HIS A 4 -15.29 12.91 -3.77
C HIS A 4 -14.90 11.68 -4.58
N ASP A 5 -15.14 10.47 -4.06
CA ASP A 5 -14.80 9.19 -4.69
C ASP A 5 -13.35 9.09 -5.20
N VAL A 6 -12.43 9.66 -4.43
CA VAL A 6 -10.99 9.67 -4.76
C VAL A 6 -10.35 8.35 -4.35
N THR A 7 -9.60 7.73 -5.27
CA THR A 7 -8.68 6.63 -4.98
C THR A 7 -7.34 7.16 -4.47
N ALA A 8 -6.85 6.62 -3.36
CA ALA A 8 -5.50 6.86 -2.88
C ALA A 8 -4.55 5.75 -3.36
N VAL A 9 -3.32 6.10 -3.71
CA VAL A 9 -2.28 5.14 -4.10
C VAL A 9 -1.13 5.23 -3.11
N HIS A 10 -0.87 4.13 -2.41
CA HIS A 10 0.21 4.01 -1.45
C HIS A 10 1.47 3.46 -2.13
N CYS A 11 2.56 4.23 -2.08
CA CYS A 11 3.85 3.89 -2.68
C CYS A 11 4.94 3.85 -1.59
N PRO A 12 4.95 2.81 -0.74
CA PRO A 12 5.71 2.81 0.51
C PRO A 12 7.22 2.92 0.31
N SER A 13 7.81 2.23 -0.67
CA SER A 13 9.28 2.34 -0.86
C SER A 13 9.73 3.76 -1.20
N SER A 14 8.92 4.51 -1.96
CA SER A 14 9.19 5.89 -2.35
C SER A 14 8.98 6.87 -1.20
N ASN A 15 7.89 6.71 -0.45
CA ASN A 15 7.64 7.50 0.77
C ASN A 15 8.82 7.39 1.75
N MET A 16 9.36 6.19 1.93
CA MET A 16 10.53 5.95 2.78
C MET A 16 11.81 6.55 2.18
N LYS A 17 12.02 6.43 0.86
CA LYS A 17 13.20 6.96 0.17
C LYS A 17 13.33 8.48 0.27
N PHE A 18 12.22 9.20 0.18
CA PHE A 18 12.20 10.65 0.25
C PHE A 18 11.99 11.20 1.66
N ALA A 19 11.92 10.32 2.67
CA ALA A 19 11.62 10.69 4.05
C ALA A 19 10.36 11.58 4.18
N CYS A 20 9.35 11.35 3.33
CA CYS A 20 8.09 12.11 3.34
C CYS A 20 7.20 11.80 4.57
N GLY A 21 7.78 11.28 5.65
CA GLY A 21 7.18 11.33 6.98
C GLY A 21 6.05 10.34 7.22
N GLY A 22 6.03 9.19 6.56
CA GLY A 22 5.27 8.05 7.06
C GLY A 22 4.52 7.22 6.03
N THR A 23 3.92 6.15 6.56
CA THR A 23 2.95 5.39 5.81
C THR A 23 1.73 6.26 5.51
N LEU A 24 1.09 6.06 4.36
CA LEU A 24 -0.30 6.45 4.27
C LEU A 24 -1.01 5.67 5.38
N SER A 25 -1.63 6.32 6.37
CA SER A 25 -2.26 5.64 7.52
C SER A 25 -3.41 4.75 7.05
N LEU A 26 -3.07 3.55 6.59
CA LEU A 26 -3.94 2.70 5.79
C LEU A 26 -5.16 2.22 6.60
N PRO A 27 -5.04 1.89 7.90
CA PRO A 27 -6.21 1.60 8.73
C PRO A 27 -7.22 2.76 8.73
N ALA A 28 -6.77 4.00 8.91
CA ALA A 28 -7.66 5.17 8.98
C ALA A 28 -8.36 5.47 7.64
N TYR A 29 -7.69 5.24 6.51
CA TYR A 29 -8.29 5.38 5.18
C TYR A 29 -9.32 4.27 4.92
N THR A 30 -8.97 3.04 5.29
CA THR A 30 -9.82 1.86 5.10
C THR A 30 -11.08 1.94 5.98
N GLU A 31 -10.95 2.36 7.24
CA GLU A 31 -12.06 2.58 8.17
C GLU A 31 -13.05 3.63 7.62
N LYS A 32 -12.54 4.65 6.94
CA LYS A 32 -13.36 5.67 6.27
C LYS A 32 -13.87 5.26 4.88
N GLY A 33 -13.63 4.01 4.46
CA GLY A 33 -14.11 3.45 3.19
C GLY A 33 -13.49 4.07 1.93
N VAL A 34 -12.29 4.64 2.04
CA VAL A 34 -11.53 5.17 0.89
C VAL A 34 -10.93 4.00 0.10
N ASP A 35 -11.01 4.02 -1.23
CA ASP A 35 -10.31 3.05 -2.08
C ASP A 35 -8.80 3.32 -2.02
N VAL A 36 -8.04 2.36 -1.51
CA VAL A 36 -6.58 2.46 -1.41
C VAL A 36 -5.92 1.32 -2.18
N ARG A 37 -5.02 1.68 -3.09
CA ARG A 37 -4.25 0.74 -3.92
C ARG A 37 -2.76 0.84 -3.65
N ILE A 38 -2.02 -0.20 -4.03
CA ILE A 38 -0.55 -0.21 -3.96
C ILE A 38 0.03 0.28 -5.28
N GLY A 39 1.04 1.14 -5.20
CA GLY A 39 1.77 1.67 -6.34
C GLY A 39 3.29 1.63 -6.13
N THR A 40 4.03 1.78 -7.22
CA THR A 40 5.49 1.60 -7.27
C THR A 40 6.24 2.91 -7.53
N THR A 41 5.55 4.03 -7.83
CA THR A 41 6.10 5.34 -8.28
C THR A 41 7.11 5.33 -9.44
N VAL A 42 7.50 4.18 -10.01
CA VAL A 42 8.51 4.17 -11.06
C VAL A 42 8.01 4.92 -12.29
N GLN A 43 8.92 5.64 -12.95
CA GLN A 43 8.61 6.45 -14.12
C GLN A 43 8.22 5.62 -15.38
N HIS A 44 8.31 4.28 -15.34
CA HIS A 44 8.10 3.43 -16.52
C HIS A 44 7.18 2.22 -16.26
N PRO A 45 6.07 2.04 -17.02
CA PRO A 45 5.07 1.01 -16.76
C PRO A 45 5.58 -0.44 -16.91
N GLN A 46 6.54 -0.70 -17.81
CA GLN A 46 7.12 -2.04 -17.97
C GLN A 46 8.02 -2.44 -16.79
N ALA A 47 8.56 -1.46 -16.06
CA ALA A 47 9.34 -1.71 -14.84
C ALA A 47 8.46 -1.95 -13.60
N MET A 48 7.13 -1.74 -13.69
CA MET A 48 6.15 -1.99 -12.61
C MET A 48 5.81 -3.46 -12.42
N ALA A 49 5.68 -4.22 -13.52
CA ALA A 49 4.99 -5.52 -13.54
C ALA A 49 5.62 -6.61 -12.65
N GLY A 50 6.87 -6.46 -12.24
CA GLY A 50 7.56 -7.41 -11.35
C GLY A 50 7.71 -6.96 -9.89
N LYS A 51 7.30 -5.74 -9.54
CA LYS A 51 7.66 -5.12 -8.25
C LYS A 51 6.48 -4.86 -7.30
N ILE A 52 5.24 -5.07 -7.74
CA ILE A 52 4.04 -4.82 -6.92
C ILE A 52 3.97 -5.72 -5.69
N LEU A 53 4.42 -6.99 -5.79
CA LEU A 53 4.52 -7.86 -4.62
C LEU A 53 5.54 -7.35 -3.59
N GLY A 54 6.66 -6.80 -4.08
CA GLY A 54 7.68 -6.18 -3.23
C GLY A 54 7.18 -4.93 -2.52
N GLU A 55 6.40 -4.09 -3.20
CA GLU A 55 5.72 -2.96 -2.57
C GLU A 55 4.66 -3.40 -1.56
N ALA A 56 3.86 -4.41 -1.88
CA ALA A 56 2.84 -4.91 -0.95
C ALA A 56 3.48 -5.50 0.32
N ARG A 57 4.60 -6.22 0.19
CA ARG A 57 5.41 -6.67 1.33
C ARG A 57 5.93 -5.49 2.15
N THR A 58 6.47 -4.47 1.47
CA THR A 58 6.99 -3.28 2.13
C THR A 58 5.87 -2.53 2.86
N ALA A 59 4.71 -2.36 2.22
CA ALA A 59 3.51 -1.79 2.83
C ALA A 59 3.17 -2.51 4.13
N ALA A 60 3.12 -3.85 4.11
CA ALA A 60 2.85 -4.65 5.30
C ALA A 60 3.81 -4.35 6.45
N PHE A 61 5.12 -4.30 6.20
CA PHE A 61 6.09 -4.05 7.26
C PHE A 61 6.06 -2.62 7.78
N VAL A 62 5.97 -1.63 6.89
CA VAL A 62 5.98 -0.23 7.34
C VAL A 62 4.71 0.09 8.12
N GLN A 63 3.54 -0.46 7.74
CA GLN A 63 2.28 -0.26 8.48
C GLN A 63 2.32 -0.90 9.87
N ARG A 64 2.88 -2.11 9.99
CA ARG A 64 3.05 -2.76 11.31
C ARG A 64 4.00 -1.98 12.21
N HIS A 65 5.08 -1.44 11.64
CA HIS A 65 6.01 -0.60 12.38
C HIS A 65 5.37 0.73 12.81
N ASP A 66 4.69 1.42 11.90
CA ASP A 66 4.07 2.73 12.15
C ASP A 66 2.98 2.68 13.22
N HIS A 67 2.20 1.61 13.25
CA HIS A 67 1.09 1.42 14.17
C HIS A 67 1.41 0.52 15.37
N TRP A 68 2.62 -0.02 15.44
CA TRP A 68 3.05 -0.96 16.49
C TRP A 68 2.14 -2.20 16.64
N ASP A 69 1.51 -2.63 15.54
CA ASP A 69 0.56 -3.74 15.49
C ASP A 69 0.99 -4.73 14.40
N ALA A 70 1.46 -5.90 14.82
CA ALA A 70 1.93 -6.97 13.93
C ALA A 70 0.81 -7.66 13.13
N THR A 71 -0.46 -7.48 13.52
CA THR A 71 -1.61 -8.11 12.87
C THR A 71 -2.10 -7.34 11.64
N LEU A 72 -1.62 -6.11 11.44
CA LEU A 72 -1.98 -5.29 10.29
C LEU A 72 -1.52 -5.90 8.97
N LEU A 73 -2.38 -5.72 7.96
CA LEU A 73 -2.20 -6.23 6.60
C LEU A 73 -1.87 -7.74 6.53
N PRO A 74 -2.80 -8.63 6.94
CA PRO A 74 -2.64 -10.05 6.72
C PRO A 74 -2.57 -10.37 5.22
N ALA A 75 -1.58 -11.16 4.81
CA ALA A 75 -1.30 -11.46 3.40
C ALA A 75 -2.55 -11.94 2.64
N LYS A 76 -3.32 -12.86 3.23
CA LYS A 76 -4.54 -13.43 2.64
C LYS A 76 -5.61 -12.38 2.27
N LYS A 77 -5.65 -11.24 2.95
CA LYS A 77 -6.66 -10.19 2.69
C LYS A 77 -6.18 -9.16 1.66
N TYR A 78 -4.87 -8.98 1.52
CA TYR A 78 -4.30 -7.83 0.82
C TYR A 78 -3.33 -8.19 -0.32
N LEU A 79 -2.95 -9.46 -0.46
CA LEU A 79 -2.27 -9.97 -1.63
C LEU A 79 -3.27 -10.70 -2.52
N PRO A 80 -3.15 -10.58 -3.85
CA PRO A 80 -3.92 -11.42 -4.75
C PRO A 80 -3.52 -12.88 -4.50
N ASP A 81 -4.49 -13.72 -4.16
CA ASP A 81 -4.32 -15.17 -4.27
C ASP A 81 -3.95 -15.46 -5.74
N GLY A 82 -2.91 -16.25 -5.99
CA GLY A 82 -2.40 -16.56 -7.34
C GLY A 82 -3.36 -17.30 -8.28
N ASN A 83 -4.66 -17.25 -7.99
CA ASN A 83 -5.77 -17.85 -8.71
C ASN A 83 -6.77 -16.76 -9.15
N GLN A 84 -6.27 -15.71 -9.81
CA GLN A 84 -7.11 -14.73 -10.52
C GLN A 84 -7.06 -15.06 -12.01
N GLY A 85 -7.95 -15.97 -12.41
CA GLY A 85 -8.48 -16.09 -13.78
C GLY A 85 -9.83 -15.41 -13.87
#